data_AF-A0A8R2DQ89-F1
#
_entry.id   AF-A0A8R2DQ89-F1
#
_cell.length_a   1.000
_cell.length_b   1.000
_cell.length_c   1.000
_cell.angle_alpha   90.00
_cell.angle_beta   90.00
_cell.angle_gamma   90.00
#
_symmetry.space_group_name_H-M   'P 1'
#
loop_
_entity.id
_entity.type
_entity.pdbx_description
1 polymer ?
#
loop_
_entity_poly.entity_id
_entity_poly.type
_entity_poly.pdbx_seq_one_letter_code
_entity_poly.pdbx_strand_id
1 'polypeptide(L)'
;MPLFLFAVPARILSYILNPVSIFYVLRIGLAVHTAAAEFMFYKAVCHEFGVHVGRLWLAMTLPAAGLFSSSTAMLPSAWSNAIVSGAIACWWRKRYQSAVFLTAVTSLLSWPFTALLGIPIAIDMLVLKRKFKEFFTWSFLSLIIILVPTVLVDAWYYGRLVIAPWNIVAYNIFTEHGPDLYGVEPWTYYIVNGFLNFNIVWVLALSSPILLLACTVLSSKSTSRASFCTPYWLDLMPLGLWLVIFMLQQHKEERFIYPVYSLIILAGAIGLDCVQKMSFAVGTELFRWRREREKRHYLSYTGTIMVLFVGVAGLAGLSRITALYTNYQGSLTILHNLPATETEKVVCYGKEWYRSPSSFHLPSGYKMRIIQSEFNGQMPAPYADTQNASRLIHPYLNDQNKGDNSTYYKPKECHYLVDSDLSKPSKLQPAYHKDPNWEVVATASILNAERSNRILRAFYIPFLTSKSCVYGNMYLLKNKSL
;
A
#
# COMPACT_ATOMS: atom_id res chain seq x y z
N MET A 1 -19.74 -1.86 6.37
CA MET A 1 -19.02 -1.60 7.65
C MET A 1 -17.67 -0.92 7.46
N PRO A 2 -16.75 -1.38 6.59
CA PRO A 2 -15.38 -0.82 6.54
C PRO A 2 -15.34 0.66 6.17
N LEU A 3 -16.22 1.11 5.27
CA LEU A 3 -16.37 2.53 4.92
C LEU A 3 -16.78 3.40 6.13
N PHE A 4 -17.59 2.87 7.05
CA PHE A 4 -18.07 3.61 8.22
C PHE A 4 -16.96 3.98 9.19
N LEU A 5 -15.89 3.17 9.24
CA LEU A 5 -14.70 3.47 10.05
C LEU A 5 -14.05 4.80 9.68
N PHE A 6 -14.21 5.25 8.42
CA PHE A 6 -13.69 6.52 7.93
C PHE A 6 -14.78 7.56 7.75
N ALA A 7 -15.95 7.16 7.24
CA ALA A 7 -17.04 8.07 6.92
C ALA A 7 -17.66 8.72 8.17
N VAL A 8 -17.79 8.01 9.29
CA VAL A 8 -18.36 8.57 10.52
C VAL A 8 -17.45 9.66 11.11
N PRO A 9 -16.15 9.42 11.34
CA PRO A 9 -15.24 10.50 11.75
C PRO A 9 -15.20 11.64 10.75
N ALA A 10 -15.17 11.36 9.44
CA ALA A 10 -15.18 12.40 8.41
C ALA A 10 -16.45 13.27 8.48
N ARG A 11 -17.61 12.67 8.71
CA ARG A 11 -18.89 13.39 8.85
C ARG A 11 -18.89 14.29 10.07
N ILE A 12 -18.38 13.82 11.20
CA ILE A 12 -18.25 14.65 12.42
C ILE A 12 -17.31 15.83 12.15
N LEU A 13 -16.16 15.59 11.51
CA LEU A 13 -15.20 16.65 11.16
C LEU A 13 -15.76 17.66 10.15
N SER A 14 -16.70 17.24 9.29
CA SER A 14 -17.30 18.12 8.27
C SER A 14 -18.11 19.29 8.83
N TYR A 15 -18.47 19.26 10.11
CA TYR A 15 -19.12 20.39 10.78
C TYR A 15 -18.16 21.56 11.06
N ILE A 16 -16.85 21.32 11.05
CA ILE A 16 -15.82 22.29 11.49
C ILE A 16 -14.75 22.51 10.42
N LEU A 17 -14.41 21.47 9.64
CA LEU A 17 -13.31 21.47 8.69
C LEU A 17 -13.79 21.45 7.24
N ASN A 18 -12.99 22.03 6.35
CA ASN A 18 -13.22 21.91 4.90
C ASN A 18 -12.84 20.50 4.37
N PRO A 19 -13.34 20.09 3.20
CA PRO A 19 -13.12 18.74 2.67
C PRO A 19 -11.64 18.34 2.55
N VAL A 20 -10.77 19.25 2.10
CA VAL A 20 -9.32 19.02 1.97
C VAL A 20 -8.70 18.71 3.34
N SER A 21 -9.06 19.49 4.37
CA SER A 21 -8.56 19.26 5.73
C SER A 21 -9.03 17.91 6.28
N ILE A 22 -10.29 17.53 6.04
CA ILE A 22 -10.80 16.20 6.43
C ILE A 22 -9.97 15.09 5.80
N PHE A 23 -9.67 15.19 4.50
CA PHE A 23 -8.82 14.22 3.80
C PHE A 23 -7.46 14.07 4.48
N TYR A 24 -6.77 15.16 4.78
CA TYR A 24 -5.46 15.09 5.45
C TYR A 24 -5.57 14.60 6.90
N VAL A 25 -6.62 14.97 7.65
CA VAL A 25 -6.84 14.47 9.02
C VAL A 25 -7.07 12.95 9.03
N LEU A 26 -7.84 12.40 8.09
CA LEU A 26 -8.03 10.95 7.97
C LEU A 26 -6.70 10.24 7.65
N ARG A 27 -5.88 10.82 6.76
CA ARG A 27 -4.55 10.29 6.42
C ARG A 27 -3.59 10.35 7.60
N ILE A 28 -3.63 11.42 8.40
CA ILE A 28 -2.86 11.53 9.65
C ILE A 28 -3.32 10.46 10.65
N GLY A 29 -4.62 10.23 10.79
CA GLY A 29 -5.16 9.15 11.62
C GLY A 29 -4.65 7.77 11.21
N LEU A 30 -4.61 7.48 9.90
CA LEU A 30 -4.03 6.26 9.34
C LEU A 30 -2.52 6.13 9.61
N ALA A 31 -1.77 7.23 9.47
CA ALA A 31 -0.35 7.25 9.79
C ALA A 31 -0.10 6.96 11.28
N VAL A 32 -0.87 7.58 12.18
CA VAL A 32 -0.79 7.34 13.63
C VAL A 32 -1.14 5.90 13.97
N HIS A 33 -2.19 5.35 13.35
CA HIS A 33 -2.55 3.94 13.51
C HIS A 33 -1.42 3.00 13.08
N THR A 34 -0.83 3.27 11.91
CA THR A 34 0.30 2.50 11.39
C THR A 34 1.51 2.61 12.31
N ALA A 35 1.88 3.82 12.75
CA ALA A 35 3.00 4.05 13.65
C ALA A 35 2.81 3.35 15.01
N ALA A 36 1.59 3.32 15.55
CA ALA A 36 1.29 2.60 16.79
C ALA A 36 1.47 1.09 16.63
N ALA A 37 0.99 0.53 15.51
CA ALA A 37 1.18 -0.89 15.19
C ALA A 37 2.66 -1.23 14.93
N GLU A 38 3.39 -0.38 14.23
CA GLU A 38 4.83 -0.51 13.99
C GLU A 38 5.64 -0.44 15.29
N PHE A 39 5.25 0.40 16.25
CA PHE A 39 5.87 0.42 17.57
C PHE A 39 5.65 -0.89 18.34
N MET A 40 4.43 -1.42 18.30
CA MET A 40 4.13 -2.75 18.87
C MET A 40 4.97 -3.84 18.18
N PHE A 41 5.06 -3.79 16.86
CA PHE A 41 5.83 -4.73 16.06
C PHE A 41 7.33 -4.64 16.38
N TYR A 42 7.93 -3.44 16.44
CA TYR A 42 9.31 -3.22 16.84
C TYR A 42 9.64 -3.84 18.20
N LYS A 43 8.77 -3.65 19.21
CA LYS A 43 8.95 -4.26 20.54
C LYS A 43 8.90 -5.79 20.47
N ALA A 44 8.00 -6.33 19.65
CA ALA A 44 7.92 -7.77 19.45
C ALA A 44 9.15 -8.30 18.68
N VAL A 45 9.64 -7.60 17.66
CA VAL A 45 10.87 -7.94 16.94
C VAL A 45 12.08 -7.92 17.88
N CYS A 46 12.21 -6.91 18.75
CA CYS A 46 13.29 -6.86 19.74
C CYS A 46 13.26 -8.05 20.71
N HIS A 47 12.06 -8.48 21.11
CA HIS A 47 11.87 -9.64 21.98
C HIS A 47 12.17 -10.96 21.25
N GLU A 48 11.70 -11.07 20.02
CA GLU A 48 11.70 -12.31 19.26
C GLU A 48 13.05 -12.55 18.58
N PHE A 49 13.62 -11.55 17.90
CA PHE A 49 14.85 -11.65 17.10
C PHE A 49 16.06 -10.95 17.72
N GLY A 50 15.87 -10.29 18.85
CA GLY A 50 16.91 -9.52 19.55
C GLY A 50 16.92 -8.04 19.17
N VAL A 51 17.47 -7.23 20.08
CA VAL A 51 17.46 -5.76 19.99
C VAL A 51 18.16 -5.25 18.72
N HIS A 52 19.21 -5.93 18.27
CA HIS A 52 19.94 -5.52 17.06
C HIS A 52 19.07 -5.59 15.80
N VAL A 53 18.39 -6.72 15.57
CA VAL A 53 17.45 -6.89 14.44
C VAL A 53 16.33 -5.86 14.52
N GLY A 54 15.81 -5.59 15.73
CA GLY A 54 14.83 -4.53 15.94
C GLY A 54 15.34 -3.14 15.52
N ARG A 55 16.57 -2.78 15.90
CA ARG A 55 17.18 -1.49 15.52
C ARG A 55 17.41 -1.38 14.01
N LEU A 56 17.88 -2.46 13.37
CA LEU A 56 18.02 -2.52 11.92
C LEU A 56 16.66 -2.32 11.23
N TRP A 57 15.64 -3.04 11.70
CA TRP A 57 14.27 -2.90 11.21
C TRP A 57 13.82 -1.44 11.30
N LEU A 58 13.91 -0.83 12.48
CA LEU A 58 13.50 0.57 12.69
C LEU A 58 14.25 1.54 11.76
N ALA A 59 15.58 1.37 11.61
CA ALA A 59 16.39 2.23 10.77
C ALA A 59 16.07 2.10 9.27
N MET A 60 15.65 0.91 8.82
CA MET A 60 15.23 0.64 7.44
C MET A 60 13.78 1.04 7.17
N THR A 61 12.89 0.95 8.17
CA THR A 61 11.46 1.30 8.08
C THR A 61 11.26 2.79 7.82
N LEU A 62 11.98 3.67 8.54
CA LEU A 62 11.77 5.12 8.49
C LEU A 62 11.91 5.71 7.06
N PRO A 63 12.95 5.40 6.27
CA PRO A 63 13.09 5.91 4.91
C PRO A 63 12.45 5.01 3.84
N ALA A 64 11.75 3.93 4.20
CA ALA A 64 11.18 2.99 3.24
C ALA A 64 10.05 3.66 2.42
N ALA A 65 10.28 3.83 1.11
CA ALA A 65 9.33 4.50 0.23
C ALA A 65 7.97 3.78 0.16
N GLY A 66 7.99 2.45 0.20
CA GLY A 66 6.76 1.64 0.23
C GLY A 66 5.87 1.96 1.43
N LEU A 67 6.44 1.98 2.64
CA LEU A 67 5.69 2.32 3.86
C LEU A 67 5.30 3.78 3.93
N PHE A 68 6.14 4.69 3.43
CA PHE A 68 5.81 6.11 3.34
C PHE A 68 4.51 6.34 2.53
N SER A 69 4.36 5.63 1.42
CA SER A 69 3.16 5.72 0.58
C SER A 69 1.98 4.91 1.13
N SER A 70 2.20 3.70 1.63
CA SER A 70 1.12 2.83 2.09
C SER A 70 0.52 3.27 3.42
N SER A 71 1.30 3.80 4.38
CA SER A 71 0.85 4.13 5.75
C SER A 71 -0.27 5.17 5.81
N THR A 72 -0.40 6.01 4.78
CA THR A 72 -1.43 7.06 4.70
C THR A 72 -2.49 6.77 3.63
N ALA A 73 -2.43 5.61 2.98
CA ALA A 73 -3.36 5.26 1.92
C ALA A 73 -4.71 4.80 2.50
N MET A 74 -5.81 5.38 1.99
CA MET A 74 -7.18 5.01 2.37
C MET A 74 -7.62 3.73 1.64
N LEU A 75 -6.82 2.67 1.75
CA LEU A 75 -7.01 1.37 1.10
C LEU A 75 -7.11 0.27 2.17
N PRO A 76 -7.98 -0.74 2.01
CA PRO A 76 -8.03 -1.90 2.90
C PRO A 76 -6.66 -2.55 3.15
N SER A 77 -5.90 -2.79 2.08
CA SER A 77 -4.60 -3.42 2.19
C SER A 77 -3.55 -2.60 2.97
N ALA A 78 -3.70 -1.28 3.03
CA ALA A 78 -2.79 -0.39 3.76
C ALA A 78 -2.90 -0.56 5.28
N TRP A 79 -4.12 -0.44 5.84
CA TRP A 79 -4.31 -0.65 7.27
C TRP A 79 -4.31 -2.14 7.65
N SER A 80 -4.49 -3.06 6.68
CA SER A 80 -4.17 -4.47 6.87
C SER A 80 -2.71 -4.69 7.29
N ASN A 81 -1.73 -3.95 6.75
CA ASN A 81 -0.33 -4.04 7.18
C ASN A 81 -0.19 -3.78 8.69
N ALA A 82 -0.85 -2.72 9.19
CA ALA A 82 -0.83 -2.35 10.60
C ALA A 82 -1.45 -3.45 11.48
N ILE A 83 -2.63 -3.96 11.10
CA ILE A 83 -3.32 -5.00 11.88
C ILE A 83 -2.57 -6.33 11.85
N VAL A 84 -2.05 -6.75 10.69
CA VAL A 84 -1.21 -7.95 10.56
C VAL A 84 0.04 -7.82 11.43
N SER A 85 0.72 -6.68 11.37
CA SER A 85 1.87 -6.40 12.24
C SER A 85 1.50 -6.50 13.72
N GLY A 86 0.34 -5.98 14.11
CA GLY A 86 -0.22 -6.12 15.46
C GLY A 86 -0.52 -7.58 15.84
N ALA A 87 -1.12 -8.36 14.94
CA ALA A 87 -1.46 -9.77 15.15
C ALA A 87 -0.20 -10.61 15.39
N ILE A 88 0.82 -10.42 14.55
CA ILE A 88 2.12 -11.11 14.66
C ILE A 88 2.85 -10.66 15.93
N ALA A 89 2.83 -9.36 16.26
CA ALA A 89 3.42 -8.86 17.48
C ALA A 89 2.77 -9.49 18.74
N CYS A 90 1.44 -9.59 18.77
CA CYS A 90 0.72 -10.27 19.84
C CYS A 90 1.08 -11.75 19.93
N TRP A 91 1.22 -12.43 18.78
CA TRP A 91 1.61 -13.84 18.72
C TRP A 91 3.01 -14.09 19.29
N TRP A 92 4.03 -13.33 18.88
CA TRP A 92 5.38 -13.43 19.44
C TRP A 92 5.43 -13.14 20.94
N ARG A 93 4.57 -12.23 21.41
CA ARG A 93 4.38 -11.94 22.85
C ARG A 93 3.48 -12.94 23.58
N LYS A 94 3.09 -14.04 22.93
CA LYS A 94 2.25 -15.13 23.45
C LYS A 94 0.85 -14.70 23.91
N ARG A 95 0.36 -13.56 23.40
CA ARG A 95 -1.01 -13.05 23.58
C ARG A 95 -1.90 -13.59 22.46
N TYR A 96 -2.14 -14.90 22.50
CA TYR A 96 -2.82 -15.63 21.42
C TYR A 96 -4.24 -15.14 21.17
N GLN A 97 -4.97 -14.78 22.23
CA GLN A 97 -6.34 -14.25 22.13
C GLN A 97 -6.39 -13.01 21.24
N SER A 98 -5.50 -12.04 21.48
CA SER A 98 -5.38 -10.82 20.69
C SER A 98 -4.87 -11.10 19.28
N ALA A 99 -3.96 -12.06 19.12
CA ALA A 99 -3.43 -12.43 17.80
C ALA A 99 -4.53 -13.01 16.89
N VAL A 100 -5.36 -13.92 17.41
CA VAL A 100 -6.53 -14.48 16.70
C VAL A 100 -7.55 -13.40 16.39
N PHE A 101 -7.87 -12.54 17.38
CA PHE A 101 -8.82 -11.44 17.18
C PHE A 101 -8.34 -10.47 16.09
N LEU A 102 -7.09 -9.99 16.15
CA LEU A 102 -6.55 -9.08 15.14
C LEU A 102 -6.48 -9.72 13.75
N THR A 103 -6.16 -11.02 13.67
CA THR A 103 -6.24 -11.78 12.41
C THR A 103 -7.66 -11.75 11.84
N ALA A 104 -8.67 -11.99 12.68
CA ALA A 104 -10.07 -11.91 12.28
C ALA A 104 -10.50 -10.48 11.87
N VAL A 105 -10.00 -9.44 12.57
CA VAL A 105 -10.26 -8.04 12.21
C VAL A 105 -9.73 -7.73 10.81
N THR A 106 -8.49 -8.10 10.49
CA THR A 106 -7.96 -7.85 9.13
C THR A 106 -8.70 -8.66 8.08
N SER A 107 -9.02 -9.94 8.32
CA SER A 107 -9.70 -10.75 7.32
C SER A 107 -11.17 -10.36 7.11
N LEU A 108 -11.90 -10.03 8.17
CA LEU A 108 -13.35 -9.80 8.08
C LEU A 108 -13.72 -8.34 7.83
N LEU A 109 -12.93 -7.36 8.32
CA LEU A 109 -13.20 -5.93 8.09
C LEU A 109 -12.35 -5.32 6.99
N SER A 110 -11.14 -5.82 6.75
CA SER A 110 -10.21 -5.20 5.82
C SER A 110 -10.21 -5.93 4.48
N TRP A 111 -9.56 -7.09 4.44
CA TRP A 111 -9.34 -7.82 3.22
C TRP A 111 -9.26 -9.33 3.50
N PRO A 112 -10.22 -10.15 3.03
CA PRO A 112 -10.36 -11.55 3.45
C PRO A 112 -9.13 -12.43 3.23
N PHE A 113 -8.32 -12.13 2.20
CA PHE A 113 -7.14 -12.94 1.91
C PHE A 113 -6.06 -12.84 2.99
N THR A 114 -6.06 -11.79 3.85
CA THR A 114 -5.12 -11.68 4.97
C THR A 114 -5.31 -12.76 6.04
N ALA A 115 -6.40 -13.53 5.99
CA ALA A 115 -6.55 -14.77 6.78
C ALA A 115 -5.37 -15.74 6.56
N LEU A 116 -4.77 -15.75 5.35
CA LEU A 116 -3.57 -16.52 5.02
C LEU A 116 -2.39 -16.18 5.95
N LEU A 117 -2.24 -14.91 6.33
CA LEU A 117 -1.15 -14.45 7.20
C LEU A 117 -1.32 -14.94 8.65
N GLY A 118 -2.53 -15.39 9.01
CA GLY A 118 -2.82 -16.05 10.29
C GLY A 118 -2.49 -17.55 10.33
N ILE A 119 -2.16 -18.19 9.20
CA ILE A 119 -1.84 -19.63 9.16
C ILE A 119 -0.71 -20.00 10.13
N PRO A 120 0.41 -19.26 10.20
CA PRO A 120 1.51 -19.62 11.12
C PRO A 120 1.10 -19.52 12.60
N ILE A 121 0.21 -18.57 12.94
CA ILE A 121 -0.39 -18.46 14.27
C ILE A 121 -1.23 -19.71 14.57
N ALA A 122 -2.04 -20.15 13.61
CA ALA A 122 -2.85 -21.36 13.74
C ALA A 122 -1.98 -22.63 13.87
N ILE A 123 -0.89 -22.74 13.10
CA ILE A 123 0.07 -23.86 13.20
C ILE A 123 0.71 -23.88 14.59
N ASP A 124 1.20 -22.74 15.10
CA ASP A 124 1.78 -22.68 16.44
C ASP A 124 0.77 -23.09 17.51
N MET A 125 -0.45 -22.54 17.46
CA MET A 125 -1.49 -22.84 18.45
C MET A 125 -1.97 -24.30 18.38
N LEU A 126 -2.31 -24.82 17.20
CA LEU A 126 -2.95 -26.12 17.04
C LEU A 126 -1.94 -27.27 17.04
N VAL A 127 -0.81 -27.11 16.34
CA VAL A 127 0.15 -28.20 16.13
C VAL A 127 1.25 -28.18 17.19
N LEU A 128 1.91 -27.03 17.39
CA LEU A 128 3.08 -26.96 18.27
C LEU A 128 2.71 -26.85 19.76
N LYS A 129 1.71 -26.04 20.09
CA LYS A 129 1.30 -25.76 21.48
C LYS A 129 0.03 -26.49 21.91
N ARG A 130 -0.70 -27.11 20.98
CA ARG A 130 -1.94 -27.89 21.22
C ARG A 130 -3.04 -27.13 21.99
N LYS A 131 -3.14 -25.82 21.78
CA LYS A 131 -4.11 -24.88 22.37
C LYS A 131 -5.44 -24.84 21.61
N PHE A 132 -6.04 -26.01 21.34
CA PHE A 132 -7.27 -26.13 20.55
C PHE A 132 -8.44 -25.31 21.12
N LYS A 133 -8.73 -25.47 22.41
CA LYS A 133 -9.83 -24.76 23.08
C LYS A 133 -9.70 -23.26 22.94
N GLU A 134 -8.51 -22.72 23.22
CA GLU A 134 -8.25 -21.28 23.10
C GLU A 134 -8.42 -20.80 21.66
N PHE A 135 -7.86 -21.52 20.68
CA PHE A 135 -7.99 -21.16 19.26
C PHE A 135 -9.45 -21.11 18.81
N PHE A 136 -10.22 -22.18 19.05
CA PHE A 136 -11.61 -22.26 18.56
C PHE A 136 -12.54 -21.29 19.31
N THR A 137 -12.38 -21.12 20.62
CA THR A 137 -13.18 -20.15 21.38
C THR A 137 -12.96 -18.73 20.87
N TRP A 138 -11.69 -18.29 20.72
CA TRP A 138 -11.40 -16.94 20.26
C TRP A 138 -11.71 -16.73 18.78
N SER A 139 -11.56 -17.74 17.93
CA SER A 139 -11.96 -17.67 16.52
C SER A 139 -13.47 -17.51 16.38
N PHE A 140 -14.26 -18.29 17.13
CA PHE A 140 -15.71 -18.21 17.12
C PHE A 140 -16.23 -16.87 17.69
N LEU A 141 -15.68 -16.42 18.81
CA LEU A 141 -16.03 -15.11 19.39
C LEU A 141 -15.69 -13.97 18.43
N SER A 142 -14.50 -14.00 17.82
CA SER A 142 -14.08 -12.97 16.85
C SER A 142 -14.99 -12.97 15.61
N LEU A 143 -15.36 -14.16 15.12
CA LEU A 143 -16.29 -14.29 14.01
C LEU A 143 -17.62 -13.62 14.32
N ILE A 144 -18.24 -13.90 15.47
CA ILE A 144 -19.53 -13.30 15.84
C ILE A 144 -19.41 -11.79 16.02
N ILE A 145 -18.45 -11.35 16.83
CA ILE A 145 -18.28 -9.94 17.20
C ILE A 145 -18.04 -9.05 15.98
N ILE A 146 -17.37 -9.58 14.95
CA ILE A 146 -16.97 -8.81 13.78
C ILE A 146 -17.95 -9.00 12.62
N LEU A 147 -18.28 -10.26 12.30
CA LEU A 147 -19.08 -10.57 11.12
C LEU A 147 -20.55 -10.16 11.30
N VAL A 148 -21.15 -10.39 12.47
CA VAL A 148 -22.58 -10.09 12.68
C VAL A 148 -22.86 -8.60 12.50
N PRO A 149 -22.16 -7.65 13.17
CA PRO A 149 -22.38 -6.23 12.92
C PRO A 149 -22.07 -5.83 11.48
N THR A 150 -21.05 -6.44 10.87
CA THR A 150 -20.68 -6.15 9.48
C THR A 150 -21.80 -6.50 8.51
N VAL A 151 -22.36 -7.71 8.63
CA VAL A 151 -23.46 -8.19 7.80
C VAL A 151 -24.72 -7.38 8.05
N LEU A 152 -25.02 -7.01 9.30
CA LEU A 152 -26.19 -6.18 9.62
C LEU A 152 -26.10 -4.79 8.97
N VAL A 153 -24.95 -4.12 9.10
CA VAL A 153 -24.72 -2.81 8.48
C VAL A 153 -24.77 -2.92 6.97
N ASP A 154 -24.03 -3.87 6.38
CA ASP A 154 -23.98 -4.04 4.93
C ASP A 154 -25.38 -4.38 4.39
N ALA A 155 -26.12 -5.27 5.03
CA ALA A 155 -27.46 -5.64 4.59
C ALA A 155 -28.43 -4.46 4.60
N TRP A 156 -28.33 -3.58 5.59
CA TRP A 156 -29.14 -2.37 5.66
C TRP A 156 -28.86 -1.40 4.49
N TYR A 157 -27.58 -1.17 4.18
CA TYR A 157 -27.17 -0.25 3.10
C TYR A 157 -27.41 -0.81 1.71
N TYR A 158 -27.16 -2.10 1.50
CA TYR A 158 -27.39 -2.77 0.21
C TYR A 158 -28.85 -3.17 -0.01
N GLY A 159 -29.70 -3.16 1.03
CA GLY A 159 -31.10 -3.55 0.94
C GLY A 159 -31.32 -5.05 0.73
N ARG A 160 -30.27 -5.87 0.88
CA ARG A 160 -30.27 -7.33 0.75
C ARG A 160 -29.18 -7.93 1.62
N LEU A 161 -29.31 -9.20 2.00
CA LEU A 161 -28.26 -9.87 2.77
C LEU A 161 -26.95 -9.92 1.96
N VAL A 162 -25.90 -9.30 2.49
CA VAL A 162 -24.56 -9.26 1.87
C VAL A 162 -23.52 -9.67 2.90
N ILE A 163 -22.76 -10.71 2.55
CA ILE A 163 -21.56 -11.12 3.29
C ILE A 163 -20.36 -10.69 2.45
N ALA A 164 -19.95 -9.42 2.60
CA ALA A 164 -18.94 -8.82 1.71
C ALA A 164 -17.61 -9.59 1.65
N PRO A 165 -17.02 -10.07 2.77
CA PRO A 165 -15.80 -10.87 2.72
C PRO A 165 -15.96 -12.17 1.93
N TRP A 166 -17.10 -12.85 2.06
CA TRP A 166 -17.41 -14.07 1.30
C TRP A 166 -17.59 -13.76 -0.19
N ASN A 167 -18.34 -12.72 -0.54
CA ASN A 167 -18.57 -12.35 -1.94
C ASN A 167 -17.26 -12.01 -2.66
N ILE A 168 -16.32 -11.35 -1.99
CA ILE A 168 -14.99 -11.05 -2.55
C ILE A 168 -14.22 -12.34 -2.81
N VAL A 169 -14.18 -13.27 -1.85
CA VAL A 169 -13.50 -14.56 -2.02
C VAL A 169 -14.16 -15.36 -3.14
N ALA A 170 -15.48 -15.44 -3.15
CA ALA A 170 -16.23 -16.19 -4.14
C ALA A 170 -16.04 -15.64 -5.55
N TYR A 171 -16.05 -14.31 -5.71
CA TYR A 171 -15.76 -13.67 -6.97
C TYR A 171 -14.35 -14.01 -7.49
N ASN A 172 -13.32 -13.89 -6.64
CA ASN A 172 -11.94 -14.07 -7.09
C ASN A 172 -11.51 -15.53 -7.30
N ILE A 173 -12.14 -16.48 -6.60
CA ILE A 173 -11.73 -17.90 -6.63
C ILE A 173 -12.67 -18.76 -7.47
N PHE A 174 -13.97 -18.47 -7.46
CA PHE A 174 -14.98 -19.36 -8.06
C PHE A 174 -15.59 -18.84 -9.37
N THR A 175 -15.13 -17.70 -9.91
CA THR A 175 -15.60 -17.19 -11.21
C THR A 175 -14.56 -17.41 -12.31
N GLU A 176 -15.01 -17.56 -13.55
CA GLU A 176 -14.14 -17.84 -14.71
C GLU A 176 -13.28 -16.65 -15.14
N HIS A 177 -13.70 -15.41 -14.86
CA HIS A 177 -13.00 -14.19 -15.28
C HIS A 177 -12.03 -13.63 -14.22
N GLY A 178 -12.29 -13.91 -12.93
CA GLY A 178 -11.38 -13.60 -11.83
C GLY A 178 -10.84 -12.16 -11.79
N PRO A 179 -9.67 -11.93 -11.17
CA PRO A 179 -9.02 -10.63 -11.13
C PRO A 179 -8.36 -10.22 -12.47
N ASP A 180 -8.15 -11.16 -13.39
CA ASP A 180 -7.44 -10.94 -14.65
C ASP A 180 -8.20 -10.02 -15.63
N LEU A 181 -9.50 -9.81 -15.37
CA LEU A 181 -10.35 -8.83 -16.05
C LEU A 181 -9.78 -7.39 -16.04
N TYR A 182 -8.98 -7.06 -15.02
CA TYR A 182 -8.38 -5.74 -14.86
C TYR A 182 -6.95 -5.63 -15.42
N GLY A 183 -6.52 -6.62 -16.21
CA GLY A 183 -5.22 -6.67 -16.87
C GLY A 183 -4.26 -7.63 -16.18
N VAL A 184 -3.20 -8.01 -16.90
CA VAL A 184 -2.15 -8.91 -16.42
C VAL A 184 -0.80 -8.23 -16.51
N GLU A 185 0.10 -8.59 -15.62
CA GLU A 185 1.44 -8.00 -15.51
C GLU A 185 2.51 -9.11 -15.63
N PRO A 186 3.73 -8.80 -16.10
CA PRO A 186 4.78 -9.79 -16.24
C PRO A 186 5.20 -10.35 -14.87
N TRP A 187 5.76 -11.55 -14.87
CA TRP A 187 6.22 -12.23 -13.65
C TRP A 187 7.24 -11.40 -12.85
N THR A 188 8.01 -10.52 -13.52
CA THR A 188 8.99 -9.63 -12.90
C THR A 188 8.36 -8.48 -12.11
N TYR A 189 7.05 -8.24 -12.22
CA TYR A 189 6.38 -7.06 -11.67
C TYR A 189 6.68 -6.84 -10.19
N TYR A 190 6.46 -7.84 -9.33
CA TYR A 190 6.69 -7.70 -7.89
C TYR A 190 8.18 -7.65 -7.53
N ILE A 191 9.07 -8.21 -8.36
CA ILE A 191 10.52 -8.07 -8.16
C ILE A 191 10.92 -6.61 -8.37
N VAL A 192 10.46 -6.01 -9.47
CA VAL A 192 10.72 -4.60 -9.79
C VAL A 192 10.03 -3.69 -8.78
N ASN A 193 8.75 -3.92 -8.48
CA ASN A 193 7.99 -3.11 -7.52
C ASN A 193 8.60 -3.17 -6.11
N GLY A 194 8.96 -4.36 -5.63
CA GLY A 194 9.63 -4.54 -4.34
C GLY A 194 10.96 -3.80 -4.28
N PHE A 195 11.75 -3.83 -5.37
CA PHE A 195 13.00 -3.06 -5.45
C PHE A 195 12.75 -1.54 -5.50
N LEU A 196 11.70 -1.08 -6.16
CA LEU A 196 11.35 0.35 -6.17
C LEU A 196 10.94 0.83 -4.77
N ASN A 197 10.26 -0.01 -3.98
CA ASN A 197 9.74 0.35 -2.67
C ASN A 197 10.75 0.16 -1.52
N PHE A 198 11.61 -0.85 -1.61
CA PHE A 198 12.53 -1.26 -0.55
C PHE A 198 13.98 -1.46 -1.01
N ASN A 199 14.32 -1.18 -2.27
CA ASN A 199 15.69 -1.17 -2.81
C ASN A 199 16.52 -2.42 -2.43
N ILE A 200 17.70 -2.22 -1.83
CA ILE A 200 18.59 -3.31 -1.39
C ILE A 200 18.01 -4.11 -0.22
N VAL A 201 17.07 -3.54 0.56
CA VAL A 201 16.36 -4.28 1.62
C VAL A 201 15.50 -5.39 1.01
N TRP A 202 14.88 -5.15 -0.16
CA TRP A 202 14.14 -6.17 -0.90
C TRP A 202 15.01 -7.37 -1.29
N VAL A 203 16.22 -7.09 -1.78
CA VAL A 203 17.19 -8.13 -2.17
C VAL A 203 17.57 -8.98 -0.96
N LEU A 204 17.84 -8.36 0.19
CA LEU A 204 18.10 -9.07 1.43
C LEU A 204 16.89 -9.87 1.93
N ALA A 205 15.69 -9.31 1.80
CA ALA A 205 14.46 -9.98 2.23
C ALA A 205 14.25 -11.30 1.47
N LEU A 206 14.40 -11.27 0.14
CA LEU A 206 14.32 -12.47 -0.71
C LEU A 206 15.48 -13.44 -0.46
N SER A 207 16.66 -12.93 -0.14
CA SER A 207 17.84 -13.76 0.15
C SER A 207 17.84 -14.32 1.58
N SER A 208 16.96 -13.84 2.46
CA SER A 208 16.97 -14.14 3.89
C SER A 208 16.92 -15.64 4.23
N PRO A 209 16.18 -16.52 3.53
CA PRO A 209 16.18 -17.95 3.85
C PRO A 209 17.56 -18.59 3.59
N ILE A 210 18.20 -18.21 2.48
CA ILE A 210 19.53 -18.71 2.10
C ILE A 210 20.59 -18.16 3.05
N LEU A 211 20.52 -16.87 3.39
CA LEU A 211 21.43 -16.24 4.35
C LEU A 211 21.31 -16.84 5.75
N LEU A 212 20.09 -17.16 6.20
CA LEU A 212 19.85 -17.86 7.45
C LEU A 212 20.49 -19.25 7.43
N LEU A 213 20.31 -20.02 6.36
CA LEU A 213 20.92 -21.34 6.22
C LEU A 213 22.46 -21.27 6.19
N ALA A 214 23.04 -20.31 5.47
CA ALA A 214 24.48 -20.12 5.45
C ALA A 214 25.02 -19.72 6.85
N CYS A 215 24.28 -18.85 7.55
CA CYS A 215 24.63 -18.41 8.90
C CYS A 215 24.53 -19.55 9.93
N THR A 216 23.53 -20.44 9.83
CA THR A 216 23.42 -21.61 10.72
C THR A 216 24.58 -22.58 10.51
N VAL A 217 25.03 -22.78 9.27
CA VAL A 217 26.18 -23.64 8.94
C VAL A 217 27.49 -23.04 9.45
N LEU A 218 27.74 -21.75 9.23
CA LEU A 218 28.99 -21.10 9.61
C LEU A 218 29.07 -20.71 11.08
N SER A 219 27.93 -20.48 11.72
CA SER A 219 27.84 -19.91 13.08
C SER A 219 26.59 -20.40 13.81
N SER A 220 26.44 -21.71 13.91
CA SER A 220 25.29 -22.40 14.53
C SER A 220 24.87 -21.82 15.90
N LYS A 221 25.83 -21.44 16.76
CA LYS A 221 25.54 -20.83 18.06
C LYS A 221 24.86 -19.45 17.94
N SER A 222 25.15 -18.69 16.88
CA SER A 222 24.63 -17.34 16.64
C SER A 222 23.22 -17.31 16.05
N THR A 223 22.74 -18.44 15.55
CA THR A 223 21.37 -18.65 15.05
C THR A 223 20.51 -19.45 16.02
N SER A 224 21.08 -19.91 17.14
CA SER A 224 20.34 -20.59 18.20
C SER A 224 19.29 -19.66 18.80
N ARG A 225 18.07 -20.17 18.94
CA ARG A 225 16.91 -19.43 19.44
C ARG A 225 16.64 -19.82 20.89
N ALA A 226 16.18 -18.87 21.69
CA ALA A 226 15.69 -19.18 23.03
C ALA A 226 14.42 -20.05 22.94
N SER A 227 14.18 -20.89 23.93
CA SER A 227 13.04 -21.83 23.93
C SER A 227 11.67 -21.15 23.84
N PHE A 228 11.55 -19.91 24.30
CA PHE A 228 10.31 -19.13 24.19
C PHE A 228 10.06 -18.59 22.77
N CYS A 229 11.12 -18.46 21.96
CA CYS A 229 11.03 -17.95 20.60
C CYS A 229 10.44 -19.00 19.66
N THR A 230 9.69 -18.53 18.67
CA THR A 230 9.26 -19.35 17.54
C THR A 230 10.44 -19.61 16.58
N PRO A 231 10.41 -20.74 15.85
CA PRO A 231 11.45 -21.05 14.89
C PRO A 231 11.35 -20.13 13.66
N TYR A 232 12.50 -19.74 13.09
CA TYR A 232 12.57 -18.80 11.96
C TYR A 232 11.68 -19.17 10.77
N TRP A 233 11.56 -20.45 10.45
CA TRP A 233 10.73 -20.90 9.33
C TRP A 233 9.25 -20.56 9.54
N LEU A 234 8.76 -20.64 10.78
CA LEU A 234 7.38 -20.34 11.12
C LEU A 234 7.17 -18.83 11.20
N ASP A 235 8.15 -18.08 11.72
CA ASP A 235 8.12 -16.63 11.79
C ASP A 235 8.12 -15.92 10.43
N LEU A 236 8.87 -16.47 9.46
CA LEU A 236 8.96 -15.93 8.10
C LEU A 236 7.92 -16.53 7.15
N MET A 237 7.18 -17.55 7.59
CA MET A 237 6.11 -18.19 6.80
C MET A 237 5.03 -17.22 6.31
N PRO A 238 4.55 -16.21 7.08
CA PRO A 238 3.54 -15.29 6.56
C PRO A 238 4.02 -14.55 5.30
N LEU A 239 5.27 -14.07 5.31
CA LEU A 239 5.87 -13.41 4.14
C LEU A 239 6.02 -14.39 2.97
N GLY A 240 6.55 -15.58 3.23
CA GLY A 240 6.75 -16.61 2.20
C GLY A 240 5.44 -17.03 1.52
N LEU A 241 4.40 -17.34 2.30
CA LEU A 241 3.07 -17.69 1.79
C LEU A 241 2.48 -16.58 0.94
N TRP A 242 2.56 -15.34 1.43
CA TRP A 242 2.02 -14.18 0.73
C TRP A 242 2.71 -13.97 -0.62
N LEU A 243 4.04 -13.98 -0.62
CA LEU A 243 4.82 -13.79 -1.85
C LEU A 243 4.58 -14.93 -2.84
N VAL A 244 4.56 -16.19 -2.41
CA VAL A 244 4.29 -17.33 -3.31
C VAL A 244 2.93 -17.18 -3.99
N ILE A 245 1.87 -16.91 -3.22
CA ILE A 245 0.52 -16.81 -3.79
C ILE A 245 0.41 -15.65 -4.78
N PHE A 246 0.84 -14.44 -4.40
CA PHE A 246 0.70 -13.28 -5.29
C PHE A 246 1.69 -13.29 -6.46
N MET A 247 2.87 -13.90 -6.33
CA MET A 247 3.78 -14.09 -7.46
C MET A 247 3.20 -15.02 -8.53
N LEU A 248 2.42 -16.03 -8.13
CA LEU A 248 1.79 -16.98 -9.06
C LEU A 248 0.53 -16.43 -9.77
N GLN A 249 -0.16 -15.44 -9.18
CA GLN A 249 -1.33 -14.80 -9.82
C GLN A 249 -0.93 -14.01 -11.07
N GLN A 250 -1.74 -14.03 -12.13
CA GLN A 250 -1.46 -13.27 -13.36
C GLN A 250 -1.75 -11.77 -13.20
N HIS A 251 -2.88 -11.43 -12.60
CA HIS A 251 -3.17 -10.07 -12.15
C HIS A 251 -2.28 -9.65 -10.98
N LYS A 252 -1.66 -8.46 -11.08
CA LYS A 252 -0.75 -7.93 -10.07
C LYS A 252 -1.00 -6.46 -9.83
N GLU A 253 -0.99 -6.07 -8.57
CA GLU A 253 -1.06 -4.67 -8.16
C GLU A 253 -0.15 -4.44 -6.96
N GLU A 254 0.48 -3.26 -6.91
CA GLU A 254 1.35 -2.90 -5.79
C GLU A 254 0.64 -3.01 -4.43
N ARG A 255 -0.63 -2.57 -4.38
CA ARG A 255 -1.42 -2.57 -3.14
C ARG A 255 -1.68 -3.97 -2.57
N PHE A 256 -1.49 -5.05 -3.34
CA PHE A 256 -1.68 -6.42 -2.83
C PHE A 256 -0.54 -6.86 -1.91
N ILE A 257 0.64 -6.26 -2.00
CA ILE A 257 1.79 -6.61 -1.14
C ILE A 257 1.82 -5.79 0.15
N TYR A 258 1.03 -4.71 0.24
CA TYR A 258 0.95 -3.84 1.42
C TYR A 258 0.86 -4.62 2.75
N PRO A 259 0.03 -5.67 2.91
CA PRO A 259 -0.13 -6.36 4.19
C PRO A 259 1.14 -6.99 4.79
N VAL A 260 2.19 -7.17 3.98
CA VAL A 260 3.46 -7.79 4.40
C VAL A 260 4.65 -6.82 4.35
N TYR A 261 4.44 -5.52 4.15
CA TYR A 261 5.53 -4.53 4.06
C TYR A 261 6.43 -4.53 5.31
N SER A 262 5.85 -4.60 6.51
CA SER A 262 6.62 -4.70 7.75
C SER A 262 7.47 -5.97 7.83
N LEU A 263 6.97 -7.08 7.27
CA LEU A 263 7.67 -8.37 7.24
C LEU A 263 8.80 -8.40 6.20
N ILE A 264 8.64 -7.70 5.07
CA ILE A 264 9.70 -7.52 4.07
C ILE A 264 10.92 -6.88 4.73
N ILE A 265 10.71 -5.78 5.46
CA ILE A 265 11.80 -5.09 6.15
C ILE A 265 12.40 -5.97 7.25
N LEU A 266 11.58 -6.76 7.96
CA LEU A 266 12.09 -7.72 8.95
C LEU A 266 12.97 -8.79 8.33
N ALA A 267 12.55 -9.40 7.22
CA ALA A 267 13.35 -10.37 6.49
C ALA A 267 14.66 -9.74 6.00
N GLY A 268 14.63 -8.49 5.52
CA GLY A 268 15.82 -7.72 5.17
C GLY A 268 16.76 -7.47 6.36
N ALA A 269 16.22 -7.10 7.51
CA ALA A 269 16.97 -6.88 8.74
C ALA A 269 17.63 -8.18 9.27
N ILE A 270 16.92 -9.30 9.22
CA ILE A 270 17.45 -10.63 9.54
C ILE A 270 18.55 -11.02 8.55
N GLY A 271 18.35 -10.77 7.25
CA GLY A 271 19.36 -10.99 6.22
C GLY A 271 20.64 -10.21 6.49
N LEU A 272 20.54 -8.92 6.83
CA LEU A 272 21.71 -8.09 7.16
C LEU A 272 22.41 -8.57 8.43
N ASP A 273 21.65 -8.94 9.46
CA ASP A 273 22.22 -9.51 10.69
C ASP A 273 23.01 -10.80 10.41
N CYS A 274 22.50 -11.67 9.53
CA CYS A 274 23.21 -12.88 9.09
C CYS A 274 24.51 -12.53 8.36
N VAL A 275 24.47 -11.56 7.43
CA VAL A 275 25.69 -11.08 6.73
C VAL A 275 26.72 -10.56 7.72
N GLN A 276 26.31 -9.79 8.74
CA GLN A 276 27.22 -9.30 9.78
C GLN A 276 27.83 -10.45 10.59
N LYS A 277 27.02 -11.40 11.06
CA LYS A 277 27.50 -12.57 11.82
C LYS A 277 28.47 -13.42 11.03
N MET A 278 28.15 -13.71 9.76
CA MET A 278 29.02 -14.46 8.86
C MET A 278 30.33 -13.70 8.57
N SER A 279 30.25 -12.40 8.32
CA SER A 279 31.46 -11.56 8.10
C SER A 279 32.37 -11.56 9.31
N PHE A 280 31.80 -11.52 10.52
CA PHE A 280 32.55 -11.65 11.76
C PHE A 280 33.20 -13.03 11.91
N ALA A 281 32.45 -14.11 11.64
CA ALA A 281 33.00 -15.46 11.70
C ALA A 281 34.18 -15.65 10.72
N VAL A 282 34.00 -15.25 9.46
CA VAL A 282 35.06 -15.30 8.44
C VAL A 282 36.26 -14.41 8.83
N GLY A 283 36.01 -13.20 9.33
CA GLY A 283 37.06 -12.30 9.78
C GLY A 283 37.86 -12.84 10.96
N THR A 284 37.23 -13.58 11.88
CA THR A 284 37.95 -14.24 12.98
C THR A 284 38.88 -15.34 12.51
N GLU A 285 38.51 -16.09 11.46
CA GLU A 285 39.32 -17.18 10.92
C GLU A 285 40.42 -16.67 9.98
N LEU A 286 40.12 -15.70 9.10
CA LEU A 286 41.08 -15.18 8.10
C LEU A 286 42.03 -14.11 8.64
N PHE A 287 41.51 -13.12 9.38
CA PHE A 287 42.29 -11.94 9.80
C PHE A 287 42.79 -12.04 11.25
N ARG A 288 42.68 -13.20 11.88
CA ARG A 288 43.07 -13.44 13.28
C ARG A 288 42.51 -12.39 14.26
N TRP A 289 41.27 -11.91 14.06
CA TRP A 289 40.53 -11.11 15.07
C TRP A 289 40.37 -11.85 16.41
N ARG A 290 40.77 -13.13 16.44
CA ARG A 290 40.89 -14.05 17.57
C ARG A 290 41.51 -13.46 18.84
N ARG A 291 42.44 -12.50 18.75
CA ARG A 291 43.13 -11.95 19.94
C ARG A 291 42.21 -11.13 20.88
N GLU A 292 41.01 -10.75 20.43
CA GLU A 292 40.03 -9.98 21.21
C GLU A 292 38.62 -10.64 21.29
N ARG A 293 38.49 -11.91 20.86
CA ARG A 293 37.19 -12.60 20.68
C ARG A 293 36.34 -12.70 21.97
N GLU A 294 36.96 -12.63 23.14
CA GLU A 294 36.27 -12.81 24.43
C GLU A 294 35.67 -11.54 25.02
N LYS A 295 35.91 -10.34 24.46
CA LYS A 295 35.49 -9.08 25.11
C LYS A 295 34.53 -8.20 24.32
N ARG A 296 34.36 -8.40 23.01
CA ARG A 296 33.58 -7.49 22.15
C ARG A 296 32.51 -8.21 21.32
N HIS A 297 31.32 -7.62 21.27
CA HIS A 297 30.21 -8.07 20.45
C HIS A 297 30.52 -7.90 18.95
N TYR A 298 30.01 -8.77 18.05
CA TYR A 298 30.35 -8.76 16.61
C TYR A 298 30.15 -7.39 15.94
N LEU A 299 29.18 -6.62 16.43
CA LEU A 299 28.88 -5.25 15.99
C LEU A 299 30.06 -4.28 16.10
N SER A 300 30.99 -4.49 17.03
CA SER A 300 32.18 -3.65 17.12
C SER A 300 33.07 -3.73 15.88
N TYR A 301 33.00 -4.84 15.14
CA TYR A 301 33.79 -5.06 13.93
C TYR A 301 32.95 -4.85 12.66
N THR A 302 31.65 -5.17 12.70
CA THR A 302 30.75 -5.12 11.53
C THR A 302 29.83 -3.90 11.50
N GLY A 303 30.05 -2.92 12.38
CA GLY A 303 29.25 -1.70 12.46
C GLY A 303 29.32 -0.85 11.19
N THR A 304 30.47 -0.80 10.52
CA THR A 304 30.64 -0.09 9.24
C THR A 304 29.75 -0.66 8.14
N ILE A 305 29.65 -1.99 8.03
CA ILE A 305 28.76 -2.68 7.08
C ILE A 305 27.31 -2.24 7.31
N MET A 306 26.86 -2.22 8.57
CA MET A 306 25.52 -1.76 8.91
C MET A 306 25.29 -0.31 8.51
N VAL A 307 26.20 0.60 8.90
CA VAL A 307 26.03 2.03 8.62
C VAL A 307 26.01 2.31 7.12
N LEU A 308 26.89 1.68 6.36
CA LEU A 308 26.91 1.80 4.90
C LEU A 308 25.62 1.26 4.28
N PHE A 309 25.18 0.06 4.68
CA PHE A 309 23.96 -0.54 4.14
C PHE A 309 22.72 0.29 4.46
N VAL A 310 22.52 0.66 5.73
CA VAL A 310 21.39 1.48 6.17
C VAL A 310 21.44 2.86 5.51
N GLY A 311 22.63 3.45 5.39
CA GLY A 311 22.84 4.72 4.70
C GLY A 311 22.42 4.66 3.23
N VAL A 312 22.89 3.64 2.48
CA VAL A 312 22.52 3.46 1.06
C VAL A 312 21.02 3.16 0.91
N ALA A 313 20.47 2.25 1.72
CA ALA A 313 19.05 1.92 1.70
C ALA A 313 18.17 3.15 2.01
N GLY A 314 18.59 3.95 3.00
CA GLY A 314 17.90 5.17 3.40
C GLY A 314 17.96 6.27 2.35
N LEU A 315 19.14 6.52 1.77
CA LEU A 315 19.29 7.48 0.68
C LEU A 315 18.49 7.08 -0.55
N ALA A 316 18.49 5.80 -0.93
CA ALA A 316 17.68 5.29 -2.03
C ALA A 316 16.18 5.40 -1.75
N GLY A 317 15.75 5.15 -0.52
CA GLY A 317 14.36 5.32 -0.07
C GLY A 317 13.89 6.78 -0.12
N LEU A 318 14.67 7.71 0.43
CA LEU A 318 14.41 9.15 0.35
C LEU A 318 14.41 9.65 -1.11
N SER A 319 15.38 9.19 -1.91
CA SER A 319 15.47 9.50 -3.34
C SER A 319 14.19 9.06 -4.08
N ARG A 320 13.64 7.88 -3.77
CA ARG A 320 12.37 7.41 -4.33
C ARG A 320 11.19 8.29 -3.90
N ILE A 321 11.10 8.63 -2.61
CA ILE A 321 10.04 9.50 -2.06
C ILE A 321 10.06 10.86 -2.76
N THR A 322 11.24 11.48 -2.87
CA THR A 322 11.42 12.74 -3.58
C THR A 322 11.06 12.62 -5.06
N ALA A 323 11.39 11.52 -5.73
CA ALA A 323 10.99 11.30 -7.13
C ALA A 323 9.46 11.26 -7.27
N LEU A 324 8.75 10.54 -6.39
CA LEU A 324 7.30 10.45 -6.44
C LEU A 324 6.64 11.81 -6.21
N TYR A 325 7.14 12.58 -5.24
CA TYR A 325 6.65 13.93 -4.97
C TYR A 325 6.89 14.88 -6.15
N THR A 326 8.15 15.02 -6.58
CA THR A 326 8.54 15.96 -7.64
C THR A 326 7.88 15.66 -8.99
N ASN A 327 7.72 14.38 -9.33
CA ASN A 327 7.19 13.97 -10.64
C ASN A 327 5.67 14.03 -10.75
N TYR A 328 4.94 13.98 -9.62
CA TYR A 328 3.49 13.78 -9.62
C TYR A 328 2.68 14.74 -8.73
N GLN A 329 3.32 15.67 -7.99
CA GLN A 329 2.60 16.67 -7.19
C GLN A 329 1.65 17.57 -7.99
N GLY A 330 1.85 17.70 -9.31
CA GLY A 330 1.01 18.54 -10.17
C GLY A 330 -0.46 18.17 -10.11
N SER A 331 -0.79 16.86 -10.02
CA SER A 331 -2.18 16.42 -9.96
C SER A 331 -2.87 16.73 -8.62
N LEU A 332 -2.12 16.89 -7.53
CA LEU A 332 -2.64 17.28 -6.23
C LEU A 332 -2.93 18.78 -6.13
N THR A 333 -2.21 19.60 -6.91
CA THR A 333 -2.23 21.07 -6.78
C THR A 333 -3.05 21.77 -7.85
N ILE A 334 -3.30 21.12 -8.99
CA ILE A 334 -3.96 21.74 -10.15
C ILE A 334 -5.34 22.33 -9.81
N LEU A 335 -6.11 21.65 -8.96
CA LEU A 335 -7.46 22.06 -8.56
C LEU A 335 -7.50 23.28 -7.62
N HIS A 336 -6.39 23.66 -6.99
CA HIS A 336 -6.34 24.85 -6.12
C HIS A 336 -6.57 26.17 -6.89
N ASN A 337 -6.41 26.14 -8.22
CA ASN A 337 -6.62 27.30 -9.09
C ASN A 337 -8.09 27.47 -9.50
N LEU A 338 -9.01 26.63 -9.00
CA LEU A 338 -10.44 26.81 -9.23
C LEU A 338 -10.96 27.96 -8.35
N PRO A 339 -11.63 28.97 -8.92
CA PRO A 339 -12.17 30.08 -8.16
C PRO A 339 -13.35 29.62 -7.30
N ALA A 340 -13.57 30.28 -6.16
CA ALA A 340 -14.79 30.08 -5.38
C ALA A 340 -16.03 30.40 -6.24
N THR A 341 -17.10 29.64 -6.05
CA THR A 341 -18.34 29.79 -6.82
C THR A 341 -19.54 29.55 -5.91
N GLU A 342 -20.59 30.35 -6.10
CA GLU A 342 -21.88 30.16 -5.43
C GLU A 342 -22.81 29.26 -6.27
N THR A 343 -22.61 29.25 -7.59
CA THR A 343 -23.33 28.37 -8.50
C THR A 343 -22.60 27.05 -8.69
N GLU A 344 -23.37 25.98 -8.88
CA GLU A 344 -22.83 24.66 -9.15
C GLU A 344 -22.13 24.63 -10.51
N LYS A 345 -20.86 24.21 -10.54
CA LYS A 345 -20.03 24.10 -11.73
C LYS A 345 -19.46 22.69 -11.88
N VAL A 346 -19.21 22.29 -13.11
CA VAL A 346 -18.71 20.94 -13.45
C VAL A 346 -17.25 21.00 -13.87
N VAL A 347 -16.41 20.23 -13.16
CA VAL A 347 -15.01 19.95 -13.53
C VAL A 347 -14.92 18.57 -14.13
N CYS A 348 -14.49 18.52 -15.38
CA CYS A 348 -14.32 17.27 -16.10
C CYS A 348 -12.87 16.79 -16.08
N TYR A 349 -12.67 15.48 -16.06
CA TYR A 349 -11.38 14.86 -16.29
C TYR A 349 -11.39 14.13 -17.63
N GLY A 350 -10.36 14.38 -18.43
CA GLY A 350 -10.09 13.67 -19.68
C GLY A 350 -9.30 12.39 -19.45
N LYS A 351 -8.21 12.22 -20.21
CA LYS A 351 -7.36 11.02 -20.15
C LYS A 351 -6.61 10.84 -18.82
N GLU A 352 -6.51 11.90 -18.02
CA GLU A 352 -5.84 11.89 -16.71
C GLU A 352 -6.79 11.62 -15.53
N TRP A 353 -7.97 11.04 -15.77
CA TRP A 353 -8.97 10.76 -14.73
C TRP A 353 -8.40 9.95 -13.55
N TYR A 354 -7.48 9.02 -13.81
CA TYR A 354 -6.84 8.16 -12.81
C TYR A 354 -5.83 8.90 -11.92
N ARG A 355 -5.49 10.15 -12.26
CA ARG A 355 -4.65 11.03 -11.45
C ARG A 355 -5.45 12.01 -10.59
N SER A 356 -6.78 11.95 -10.65
CA SER A 356 -7.65 12.76 -9.80
C SER A 356 -7.27 12.55 -8.32
N PRO A 357 -6.99 13.63 -7.57
CA PRO A 357 -6.48 13.51 -6.20
C PRO A 357 -7.54 12.99 -5.22
N SER A 358 -8.80 13.41 -5.40
CA SER A 358 -10.03 12.97 -4.73
C SER A 358 -11.10 14.06 -4.91
N SER A 359 -12.39 13.72 -4.73
CA SER A 359 -13.45 14.73 -4.56
C SER A 359 -13.25 15.63 -3.33
N PHE A 360 -12.46 15.22 -2.33
CA PHE A 360 -12.09 16.08 -1.20
C PHE A 360 -11.28 17.32 -1.63
N HIS A 361 -10.65 17.32 -2.81
CA HIS A 361 -9.86 18.44 -3.33
C HIS A 361 -10.67 19.38 -4.23
N LEU A 362 -11.96 19.11 -4.43
CA LEU A 362 -12.84 20.02 -5.13
C LEU A 362 -13.35 21.08 -4.14
N PRO A 363 -13.27 22.38 -4.50
CA PRO A 363 -13.93 23.42 -3.72
C PRO A 363 -15.46 23.23 -3.69
N SER A 364 -16.12 23.83 -2.69
CA SER A 364 -17.58 23.85 -2.62
C SER A 364 -18.19 24.42 -3.90
N GLY A 365 -19.31 23.83 -4.33
CA GLY A 365 -19.98 24.20 -5.59
C GLY A 365 -19.43 23.52 -6.84
N TYR A 366 -18.36 22.72 -6.74
CA TYR A 366 -17.86 21.94 -7.89
C TYR A 366 -18.26 20.46 -7.81
N LYS A 367 -18.66 19.91 -8.95
CA LYS A 367 -18.84 18.46 -9.16
C LYS A 367 -17.83 17.92 -10.16
N MET A 368 -17.27 16.76 -9.87
CA MET A 368 -16.39 16.05 -10.80
C MET A 368 -17.22 15.21 -11.76
N ARG A 369 -16.87 15.27 -13.04
CA ARG A 369 -17.34 14.34 -14.07
C ARG A 369 -16.17 13.83 -14.91
N ILE A 370 -16.40 12.81 -15.70
CA ILE A 370 -15.40 12.22 -16.58
C ILE A 370 -15.91 12.29 -18.01
N ILE A 371 -15.05 12.70 -18.94
CA ILE A 371 -15.36 12.71 -20.36
C ILE A 371 -14.79 11.45 -21.01
N GLN A 372 -15.32 11.10 -22.18
CA GLN A 372 -14.83 9.96 -22.94
C GLN A 372 -13.34 10.12 -23.29
N SER A 373 -12.62 9.00 -23.27
CA SER A 373 -11.21 8.93 -23.63
C SER A 373 -10.94 7.58 -24.32
N GLU A 374 -9.71 7.28 -24.73
CA GLU A 374 -9.34 5.96 -25.31
C GLU A 374 -9.53 4.78 -24.32
N PHE A 375 -9.78 5.05 -23.04
CA PHE A 375 -10.15 4.01 -22.09
C PHE A 375 -11.60 3.55 -22.30
N ASN A 376 -11.75 2.27 -22.67
CA ASN A 376 -13.04 1.64 -22.99
C ASN A 376 -13.62 0.78 -21.86
N GLY A 377 -13.01 0.83 -20.68
CA GLY A 377 -13.49 0.12 -19.50
C GLY A 377 -14.62 0.86 -18.78
N GLN A 378 -15.15 0.25 -17.73
CA GLN A 378 -16.20 0.85 -16.93
C GLN A 378 -15.68 2.04 -16.12
N MET A 379 -16.40 3.17 -16.18
CA MET A 379 -16.06 4.38 -15.43
C MET A 379 -16.92 4.54 -14.17
N PRO A 380 -16.40 5.19 -13.11
CA PRO A 380 -17.18 5.53 -11.94
C PRO A 380 -18.37 6.45 -12.30
N ALA A 381 -19.54 6.13 -11.76
CA ALA A 381 -20.73 6.97 -11.87
C ALA A 381 -20.92 7.81 -10.60
N PRO A 382 -21.51 9.02 -10.71
CA PRO A 382 -21.86 9.81 -9.53
C PRO A 382 -22.95 9.09 -8.72
N TYR A 383 -22.86 9.15 -7.40
CA TYR A 383 -23.92 8.68 -6.52
C TYR A 383 -25.20 9.50 -6.74
N ALA A 384 -26.35 8.84 -6.68
CA ALA A 384 -27.65 9.51 -6.71
C ALA A 384 -27.88 10.32 -5.43
N ASP A 385 -28.60 11.44 -5.55
CA ASP A 385 -28.93 12.31 -4.40
C ASP A 385 -30.31 11.97 -3.81
N THR A 386 -30.55 10.68 -3.57
CA THR A 386 -31.80 10.18 -3.01
C THR A 386 -31.55 9.42 -1.72
N GLN A 387 -32.54 9.36 -0.83
CA GLN A 387 -32.39 8.68 0.46
C GLN A 387 -32.04 7.18 0.33
N ASN A 388 -32.43 6.55 -0.78
CA ASN A 388 -32.15 5.15 -1.09
C ASN A 388 -30.97 4.96 -2.07
N ALA A 389 -30.12 5.98 -2.24
CA ALA A 389 -29.03 5.94 -3.22
C ALA A 389 -28.10 4.73 -3.08
N SER A 390 -27.83 4.27 -1.86
CA SER A 390 -26.95 3.11 -1.62
C SER A 390 -27.56 1.77 -2.08
N ARG A 391 -28.86 1.74 -2.36
CA ARG A 391 -29.60 0.56 -2.82
C ARG A 391 -29.87 0.57 -4.33
N LEU A 392 -29.57 1.68 -5.00
CA LEU A 392 -29.78 1.79 -6.44
C LEU A 392 -28.72 0.99 -7.19
N ILE A 393 -29.20 0.05 -8.01
CA ILE A 393 -28.36 -0.70 -8.95
C ILE A 393 -28.49 0.01 -10.31
N HIS A 394 -27.38 0.53 -10.81
CA HIS A 394 -27.36 1.20 -12.10
C HIS A 394 -27.29 0.16 -13.23
N PRO A 395 -28.20 0.18 -14.22
CA PRO A 395 -28.25 -0.81 -15.29
C PRO A 395 -27.04 -0.73 -16.24
N TYR A 396 -26.34 0.40 -16.25
CA TYR A 396 -25.12 0.64 -17.02
C TYR A 396 -23.83 0.16 -16.31
N LEU A 397 -23.93 -0.40 -15.11
CA LEU A 397 -22.81 -1.07 -14.43
C LEU A 397 -22.95 -2.59 -14.58
N ASN A 398 -21.83 -3.25 -14.82
CA ASN A 398 -21.67 -4.68 -15.09
C ASN A 398 -20.41 -5.23 -14.39
N ASP A 399 -20.34 -6.55 -14.27
CA ASP A 399 -19.24 -7.31 -13.66
C ASP A 399 -18.12 -7.70 -14.64
N GLN A 400 -18.16 -7.17 -15.87
CA GLN A 400 -17.22 -7.47 -16.97
C GLN A 400 -16.34 -6.27 -17.35
N ASN A 401 -16.31 -5.22 -16.53
CA ASN A 401 -15.55 -3.99 -16.78
C ASN A 401 -15.84 -3.36 -18.17
N LYS A 402 -17.03 -3.60 -18.74
CA LYS A 402 -17.43 -3.01 -20.02
C LYS A 402 -17.83 -1.55 -19.81
N GLY A 403 -17.26 -0.64 -20.61
CA GLY A 403 -17.62 0.76 -20.62
C GLY A 403 -19.07 0.99 -21.06
N ASP A 404 -19.67 2.07 -20.56
CA ASP A 404 -21.01 2.51 -20.92
C ASP A 404 -21.04 4.03 -21.11
N ASN A 405 -21.63 4.48 -22.23
CA ASN A 405 -21.65 5.89 -22.61
C ASN A 405 -22.46 6.78 -21.64
N SER A 406 -23.38 6.20 -20.88
CA SER A 406 -24.23 6.89 -19.89
C SER A 406 -23.43 7.47 -18.72
N THR A 407 -22.21 6.94 -18.49
CA THR A 407 -21.32 7.40 -17.42
C THR A 407 -20.55 8.66 -17.81
N TYR A 408 -20.32 8.88 -19.11
CA TYR A 408 -19.55 10.02 -19.61
C TYR A 408 -20.36 11.31 -19.61
N TYR A 409 -19.64 12.42 -19.46
CA TYR A 409 -20.17 13.76 -19.63
C TYR A 409 -19.69 14.36 -20.96
N LYS A 410 -20.43 15.34 -21.49
CA LYS A 410 -20.05 15.97 -22.76
C LYS A 410 -19.02 17.08 -22.50
N PRO A 411 -17.90 17.15 -23.25
CA PRO A 411 -16.89 18.19 -23.07
C PRO A 411 -17.45 19.61 -23.14
N LYS A 412 -18.44 19.87 -24.00
CA LYS A 412 -19.07 21.20 -24.15
C LYS A 412 -19.88 21.66 -22.94
N GLU A 413 -20.32 20.72 -22.10
CA GLU A 413 -21.11 20.99 -20.88
C GLU A 413 -20.19 21.16 -19.64
N CYS A 414 -18.89 20.87 -19.79
CA CYS A 414 -17.90 21.05 -18.74
C CYS A 414 -17.53 22.54 -18.61
N HIS A 415 -17.60 23.08 -17.40
CA HIS A 415 -17.16 24.45 -17.11
C HIS A 415 -15.63 24.51 -17.04
N TYR A 416 -15.04 23.46 -16.46
CA TYR A 416 -13.60 23.27 -16.42
C TYR A 416 -13.22 21.87 -16.88
N LEU A 417 -12.02 21.72 -17.43
CA LEU A 417 -11.47 20.45 -17.88
C LEU A 417 -10.02 20.30 -17.41
N VAL A 418 -9.71 19.17 -16.79
CA VAL A 418 -8.35 18.74 -16.45
C VAL A 418 -7.88 17.74 -17.50
N ASP A 419 -6.82 18.10 -18.24
CA ASP A 419 -6.20 17.27 -19.27
C ASP A 419 -4.68 17.51 -19.34
N SER A 420 -3.95 16.67 -20.07
CA SER A 420 -2.48 16.80 -20.23
C SER A 420 -2.02 16.86 -21.70
N ASP A 421 -0.76 17.21 -21.94
CA ASP A 421 -0.10 17.07 -23.25
C ASP A 421 0.78 15.81 -23.38
N LEU A 422 0.65 14.86 -22.45
CA LEU A 422 1.54 13.70 -22.37
C LEU A 422 1.34 12.69 -23.51
N SER A 423 0.09 12.44 -23.88
CA SER A 423 -0.28 11.46 -24.91
C SER A 423 -0.45 12.09 -26.29
N LYS A 424 -0.32 11.26 -27.33
CA LYS A 424 -0.59 11.69 -28.70
C LYS A 424 -2.08 12.01 -28.86
N PRO A 425 -2.46 13.16 -29.45
CA PRO A 425 -3.86 13.49 -29.67
C PRO A 425 -4.58 12.47 -30.55
N SER A 426 -5.82 12.15 -30.18
CA SER A 426 -6.71 11.28 -30.95
C SER A 426 -8.07 11.95 -31.14
N LYS A 427 -9.00 11.28 -31.84
CA LYS A 427 -10.39 11.76 -31.98
C LYS A 427 -11.11 11.84 -30.62
N LEU A 428 -10.83 10.91 -29.71
CA LEU A 428 -11.45 10.85 -28.37
C LEU A 428 -10.66 11.66 -27.33
N GLN A 429 -9.37 11.92 -27.57
CA GLN A 429 -8.49 12.69 -26.70
C GLN A 429 -7.80 13.81 -27.49
N PRO A 430 -8.55 14.81 -27.99
CA PRO A 430 -7.96 15.93 -28.71
C PRO A 430 -7.07 16.77 -27.78
N ALA A 431 -6.20 17.60 -28.38
CA ALA A 431 -5.39 18.54 -27.62
C ALA A 431 -6.24 19.74 -27.17
N TYR A 432 -7.04 19.57 -26.11
CA TYR A 432 -7.98 20.59 -25.62
C TYR A 432 -7.32 21.94 -25.31
N HIS A 433 -6.05 21.95 -24.87
CA HIS A 433 -5.30 23.18 -24.62
C HIS A 433 -5.03 24.02 -25.89
N LYS A 434 -5.18 23.44 -27.10
CA LYS A 434 -5.06 24.14 -28.39
C LYS A 434 -6.40 24.52 -29.00
N ASP A 435 -7.50 24.02 -28.45
CA ASP A 435 -8.84 24.31 -28.94
C ASP A 435 -9.24 25.73 -28.52
N PRO A 436 -9.67 26.61 -29.46
CA PRO A 436 -10.01 28.00 -29.16
C PRO A 436 -11.16 28.17 -28.14
N ASN A 437 -12.01 27.15 -27.96
CA ASN A 437 -13.11 27.16 -26.99
C ASN A 437 -12.63 27.09 -25.54
N TRP A 438 -11.37 26.70 -25.31
CA TRP A 438 -10.78 26.55 -23.99
C TRP A 438 -9.76 27.65 -23.70
N GLU A 439 -9.73 28.07 -22.44
CA GLU A 439 -8.75 29.01 -21.89
C GLU A 439 -7.90 28.28 -20.85
N VAL A 440 -6.56 28.41 -20.92
CA VAL A 440 -5.67 27.82 -19.92
C VAL A 440 -5.67 28.70 -18.68
N VAL A 441 -6.25 28.20 -17.58
CA VAL A 441 -6.30 28.90 -16.28
C VAL A 441 -5.05 28.62 -15.46
N ALA A 442 -4.61 27.36 -15.44
CA ALA A 442 -3.43 26.96 -14.70
C ALA A 442 -2.71 25.81 -15.40
N THR A 443 -1.41 25.72 -15.15
CA THR A 443 -0.54 24.66 -15.66
C THR A 443 0.29 24.10 -14.53
N ALA A 444 0.39 22.77 -14.45
CA ALA A 444 1.26 22.06 -13.54
C ALA A 444 2.16 21.09 -14.31
N SER A 445 3.43 21.03 -13.95
CA SER A 445 4.38 20.08 -14.55
C SER A 445 4.11 18.66 -14.06
N ILE A 446 4.15 17.70 -14.97
CA ILE A 446 4.01 16.28 -14.67
C ILE A 446 4.97 15.45 -15.53
N LEU A 447 5.55 14.40 -14.95
CA LEU A 447 6.54 13.58 -15.66
C LEU A 447 5.91 12.81 -16.84
N ASN A 448 6.54 12.91 -18.02
CA ASN A 448 6.29 12.01 -19.13
C ASN A 448 7.08 10.71 -18.92
N ALA A 449 6.39 9.66 -18.47
CA ALA A 449 7.03 8.38 -18.17
C ALA A 449 7.70 7.77 -19.41
N GLU A 450 7.03 7.74 -20.56
CA GLU A 450 7.51 7.05 -21.77
C GLU A 450 8.82 7.64 -22.31
N ARG A 451 8.98 8.96 -22.24
CA ARG A 451 10.16 9.67 -22.78
C ARG A 451 11.28 9.85 -21.76
N SER A 452 11.06 9.50 -20.50
CA SER A 452 12.04 9.69 -19.43
C SER A 452 12.89 8.45 -19.18
N ASN A 453 14.13 8.66 -18.74
CA ASN A 453 14.99 7.55 -18.31
C ASN A 453 14.33 6.75 -17.16
N ARG A 454 14.28 5.42 -17.31
CA ARG A 454 13.57 4.52 -16.38
C ARG A 454 14.10 4.56 -14.94
N ILE A 455 15.40 4.78 -14.74
CA ILE A 455 16.03 4.81 -13.41
C ILE A 455 15.87 6.20 -12.79
N LEU A 456 16.21 7.25 -13.52
CA LEU A 456 16.20 8.63 -12.99
C LEU A 456 14.80 9.19 -12.77
N ARG A 457 13.77 8.62 -13.42
CA ARG A 457 12.36 8.89 -13.10
C ARG A 457 11.90 8.13 -11.85
N ALA A 458 12.58 7.04 -11.51
CA ALA A 458 12.22 6.19 -10.38
C ALA A 458 12.91 6.65 -9.09
N PHE A 459 14.16 7.09 -9.17
CA PHE A 459 15.00 7.59 -8.08
C PHE A 459 15.50 8.99 -8.42
N TYR A 460 15.21 9.95 -7.55
CA TYR A 460 15.62 11.33 -7.73
C TYR A 460 17.11 11.49 -7.42
N ILE A 461 17.87 12.01 -8.38
CA ILE A 461 19.26 12.40 -8.20
C ILE A 461 19.37 13.88 -8.62
N PRO A 462 19.80 14.78 -7.71
CA PRO A 462 19.94 16.20 -8.01
C PRO A 462 20.71 16.43 -9.32
N PHE A 463 20.23 17.37 -10.14
CA PHE A 463 20.79 17.75 -11.45
C PHE A 463 20.75 16.69 -12.56
N LEU A 464 20.86 15.39 -12.25
CA LEU A 464 20.79 14.31 -13.24
C LEU A 464 19.35 14.02 -13.66
N THR A 465 18.43 14.00 -12.70
CA THR A 465 17.00 13.78 -12.97
C THR A 465 16.44 14.89 -13.85
N SER A 466 16.74 16.16 -13.55
CA SER A 466 16.24 17.29 -14.37
C SER A 466 16.78 17.28 -15.80
N LYS A 467 17.99 16.74 -16.04
CA LYS A 467 18.57 16.63 -17.38
C LYS A 467 18.02 15.45 -18.20
N SER A 468 17.61 14.37 -17.54
CA SER A 468 17.31 13.09 -18.21
C SER A 468 15.83 12.71 -18.19
N CYS A 469 15.01 13.41 -17.39
CA CYS A 469 13.57 13.25 -17.34
C CYS A 469 12.89 14.34 -18.15
N VAL A 470 11.89 13.93 -18.92
CA VAL A 470 11.06 14.82 -19.73
C VAL A 470 9.75 15.05 -19.00
N TYR A 471 9.38 16.32 -18.87
CA TYR A 471 8.13 16.73 -18.23
C TYR A 471 7.18 17.28 -19.30
N GLY A 472 5.90 16.95 -19.16
CA GLY A 472 4.81 17.59 -19.86
C GLY A 472 3.99 18.46 -18.91
N ASN A 473 2.89 18.97 -19.44
CA ASN A 473 2.00 19.89 -18.76
C ASN A 473 0.64 19.23 -18.53
N MET A 474 0.16 19.35 -17.30
CA MET A 474 -1.23 19.15 -16.92
C MET A 474 -1.90 20.52 -16.84
N TYR A 475 -3.02 20.68 -17.52
CA TYR A 475 -3.74 21.94 -17.65
C TYR A 475 -5.05 21.90 -16.88
N LEU A 476 -5.37 23.03 -16.27
CA LEU A 476 -6.74 23.37 -15.90
C LEU A 476 -7.27 24.32 -16.97
N LEU A 477 -8.25 23.84 -17.73
CA LEU A 477 -8.87 24.58 -18.83
C LEU A 477 -10.24 25.08 -18.39
N LYS A 478 -10.57 26.33 -18.72
CA LYS A 478 -11.91 26.91 -18.56
C LYS A 478 -12.60 26.99 -19.92
N ASN A 479 -13.86 26.61 -19.95
CA ASN A 479 -14.68 26.75 -21.14
C ASN A 479 -15.08 28.23 -21.31
N LYS A 480 -14.80 28.82 -22.48
CA LYS A 480 -15.10 30.24 -22.74
C LYS A 480 -16.58 30.49 -23.01
N SER A 481 -17.33 29.46 -23.34
CA SER A 481 -18.75 29.56 -23.70
C SER A 481 -19.70 29.43 -22.51
N LEU A 482 -19.19 29.16 -21.30
CA LEU A 482 -19.97 28.91 -20.08
C LEU A 482 -19.63 29.86 -18.93
#